data_AF-A0A391PB66-F1
#
_entry.id   AF-A0A391PB66-F1
#
_cell.length_a   1.000
_cell.length_b   1.000
_cell.length_c   1.000
_cell.angle_alpha   90.00
_cell.angle_beta   90.00
_cell.angle_gamma   90.00
#
_symmetry.space_group_name_H-M   'P 1'
#
loop_
_entity.id
_entity.type
_entity.pdbx_description
1 polymer ?
#
loop_
_entity_poly.entity_id
_entity_poly.type
_entity_poly.pdbx_seq_one_letter_code
_entity_poly.pdbx_strand_id
1 'polypeptide(L)'
;MSEFLGIKKRILDIRENVIGAIKTTDKDIAKTALLAKGFREAGQTAANAFRTFADKPEVDYSQKEQKHPITKAVLAPMKAVKKMLVSMKLHLDASIDKLDNLAMNVQLDKEKHIENTMNLKQTEPERAEAERVEAEIVNSPMVAEPQEYQYNADAFEARGADEVKQEASHKEVSKVREDKAR
;
A
#
# COMPACT_ATOMS: atom_id res chain seq x y z
N MET A 1 -0.38 -19.13 0.62
CA MET A 1 -1.22 -19.01 -0.61
C MET A 1 -2.71 -18.92 -0.29
N SER A 2 -3.23 -19.69 0.68
CA SER A 2 -4.66 -19.70 1.01
C SER A 2 -5.25 -18.33 1.37
N GLU A 3 -4.54 -17.48 2.12
CA GLU A 3 -5.03 -16.15 2.52
C GLU A 3 -5.21 -15.17 1.34
N PHE A 4 -4.22 -15.10 0.44
CA PHE A 4 -4.30 -14.27 -0.77
C PHE A 4 -5.49 -14.67 -1.65
N LEU A 5 -5.73 -15.97 -1.80
CA LEU A 5 -6.85 -16.50 -2.57
C LEU A 5 -8.20 -16.14 -1.93
N GLY A 6 -8.27 -16.22 -0.59
CA GLY A 6 -9.45 -15.83 0.19
C GLY A 6 -9.77 -14.34 0.07
N ILE A 7 -8.77 -13.47 0.17
CA ILE A 7 -8.93 -12.02 0.00
C ILE A 7 -9.34 -11.69 -1.43
N LYS A 8 -8.68 -12.28 -2.44
CA LYS A 8 -8.98 -12.05 -3.86
C LYS A 8 -10.43 -12.39 -4.18
N LYS A 9 -10.92 -13.54 -3.70
CA LYS A 9 -12.30 -13.97 -3.89
C LYS A 9 -13.28 -12.95 -3.33
N ARG A 10 -13.07 -12.47 -2.10
CA ARG A 10 -13.94 -11.45 -1.49
C ARG A 10 -13.96 -10.14 -2.29
N ILE A 11 -12.81 -9.69 -2.79
CA ILE A 11 -12.73 -8.46 -3.61
C ILE A 11 -13.48 -8.66 -4.93
N LEU A 12 -13.38 -9.84 -5.56
CA LEU A 12 -14.14 -10.18 -6.76
C LEU A 12 -15.65 -10.20 -6.50
N ASP A 13 -16.09 -10.82 -5.40
CA ASP A 13 -17.51 -10.85 -5.02
C ASP A 13 -18.04 -9.41 -4.80
N ILE A 14 -17.27 -8.55 -4.11
CA ILE A 14 -17.63 -7.13 -3.91
C ILE A 14 -17.70 -6.40 -5.25
N ARG A 15 -16.74 -6.62 -6.16
CA ARG A 15 -16.72 -6.00 -7.48
C ARG A 15 -17.95 -6.37 -8.30
N GLU A 16 -18.35 -7.64 -8.29
CA GLU A 16 -19.54 -8.10 -8.98
C GLU A 16 -20.80 -7.42 -8.43
N ASN A 17 -20.91 -7.33 -7.10
CA ASN A 17 -21.99 -6.60 -6.43
C ASN A 17 -22.03 -5.11 -6.82
N VAL A 18 -20.87 -4.45 -6.89
CA VAL A 18 -20.78 -3.04 -7.33
C VAL A 18 -21.22 -2.89 -8.79
N ILE A 19 -20.83 -3.79 -9.69
CA ILE A 19 -21.28 -3.78 -11.09
C ILE A 19 -22.79 -3.97 -11.16
N GLY A 20 -23.35 -4.89 -10.36
CA GLY A 20 -24.79 -5.08 -10.23
C GLY A 20 -25.50 -3.81 -9.77
N ALA A 21 -24.99 -3.16 -8.71
CA ALA A 21 -25.53 -1.93 -8.15
C ALA A 21 -25.47 -0.75 -9.14
N ILE A 22 -24.43 -0.64 -9.96
CA ILE A 22 -24.36 0.38 -11.02
C ILE A 22 -25.48 0.16 -12.05
N LYS A 23 -25.68 -1.09 -12.50
CA LYS A 23 -26.72 -1.44 -13.47
C LYS A 23 -28.13 -1.15 -12.95
N THR A 24 -28.41 -1.48 -11.69
CA THR A 24 -29.73 -1.19 -11.08
C THR A 24 -29.92 0.32 -10.90
N THR A 25 -28.92 1.02 -10.38
CA THR A 25 -28.94 2.49 -10.23
C THR A 25 -29.22 3.18 -11.56
N ASP A 26 -28.61 2.73 -12.66
CA ASP A 26 -28.86 3.29 -13.99
C ASP A 26 -30.31 3.11 -14.45
N LYS A 27 -30.89 1.93 -14.24
CA LYS A 27 -32.30 1.67 -14.52
C LYS A 27 -33.21 2.54 -13.67
N ASP A 28 -32.89 2.72 -12.39
CA ASP A 28 -33.73 3.47 -11.46
C ASP A 28 -33.64 4.98 -11.70
N ILE A 29 -32.47 5.50 -12.08
CA ILE A 29 -32.30 6.88 -12.57
C ILE A 29 -33.20 7.12 -13.79
N ALA A 30 -33.22 6.21 -14.76
CA ALA A 30 -34.04 6.34 -15.95
C ALA A 30 -35.55 6.27 -15.63
N LYS A 31 -35.98 5.32 -14.79
CA LYS A 31 -37.38 5.20 -14.35
C LYS A 31 -37.84 6.44 -13.59
N THR A 32 -37.01 6.95 -12.68
CA THR A 32 -37.31 8.14 -11.89
C THR A 32 -37.44 9.38 -12.78
N ALA A 33 -36.58 9.50 -13.80
CA ALA A 33 -36.66 10.59 -14.78
C ALA A 33 -37.97 10.53 -15.59
N LEU A 34 -38.37 9.33 -16.04
CA LEU A 34 -39.62 9.13 -16.77
C LEU A 34 -40.83 9.43 -15.87
N LEU A 35 -40.86 8.89 -14.65
CA LEU A 35 -41.93 9.13 -13.68
C LEU A 35 -42.09 10.62 -13.39
N ALA A 36 -40.98 11.33 -13.20
CA ALA A 36 -41.05 12.76 -12.94
C ALA A 36 -41.52 13.57 -14.14
N LYS A 37 -41.24 13.13 -15.37
CA LYS A 37 -41.86 13.69 -16.58
C LYS A 37 -43.38 13.46 -16.59
N GLY A 38 -43.84 12.25 -16.26
CA GLY A 38 -45.27 11.94 -16.16
C GLY A 38 -45.99 12.79 -15.09
N PHE A 39 -45.40 12.96 -13.91
CA PHE A 39 -45.97 13.83 -12.87
C PHE A 39 -46.03 15.30 -13.30
N ARG A 40 -45.04 15.77 -14.06
CA ARG A 40 -45.05 17.13 -14.62
C ARG A 40 -46.21 17.31 -15.59
N GLU A 41 -46.37 16.39 -16.55
CA GLU A 41 -47.43 16.45 -17.56
C GLU A 41 -48.81 16.37 -16.91
N ALA A 42 -49.03 15.40 -16.02
CA ALA A 42 -50.28 15.26 -15.28
C ALA A 42 -50.60 16.50 -14.42
N GLY A 43 -49.59 17.06 -13.74
CA GLY A 43 -49.76 18.29 -12.95
C GLY A 43 -50.11 19.51 -13.80
N GLN A 44 -49.53 19.64 -15.00
CA GLN A 44 -49.85 20.70 -15.96
C GLN A 44 -51.28 20.54 -16.50
N THR A 45 -51.68 19.33 -16.87
CA THR A 45 -53.06 19.05 -17.32
C THR A 45 -54.07 19.35 -16.21
N ALA A 46 -53.81 18.91 -14.97
CA ALA A 46 -54.67 19.21 -13.84
C ALA A 46 -54.76 20.72 -13.58
N ALA A 47 -53.64 21.44 -13.61
CA ALA A 47 -53.61 22.89 -13.44
C ALA A 47 -54.41 23.63 -14.52
N ASN A 48 -54.28 23.24 -15.80
CA ASN A 48 -55.09 23.81 -16.87
C ASN A 48 -56.58 23.48 -16.71
N ALA A 49 -56.94 22.26 -16.31
CA ALA A 49 -58.34 21.91 -16.04
C ALA A 49 -58.97 22.81 -14.97
N PHE A 50 -58.26 23.11 -13.87
CA PHE A 50 -58.73 24.05 -12.86
C PHE A 50 -58.83 25.50 -13.35
N ARG A 51 -57.97 25.90 -14.29
CA ARG A 51 -58.06 27.23 -14.93
C ARG A 51 -59.29 27.34 -15.81
N THR A 52 -59.52 26.36 -16.67
CA THR A 52 -60.70 26.29 -17.53
C THR A 52 -61.99 26.27 -16.71
N PHE A 53 -62.01 25.53 -15.59
CA PHE A 53 -63.15 25.53 -14.66
C PHE A 53 -63.42 26.90 -14.03
N ALA A 54 -62.40 27.76 -13.92
CA ALA A 54 -62.51 29.12 -13.40
C ALA A 54 -62.62 30.18 -14.51
N ASP A 55 -63.01 29.79 -15.73
CA ASP A 55 -63.10 30.63 -16.94
C ASP A 55 -61.78 31.35 -17.29
N LYS A 56 -60.64 30.79 -16.89
CA LYS A 56 -59.31 31.31 -17.22
C LYS A 56 -58.75 30.57 -18.44
N PRO A 57 -58.01 31.26 -19.33
CA PRO A 57 -57.39 30.61 -20.48
C PRO A 57 -56.31 29.63 -20.06
N GLU A 58 -56.15 28.58 -20.86
CA GLU A 58 -55.10 27.57 -20.71
C GLU A 58 -53.70 28.19 -20.85
N VAL A 59 -52.74 27.60 -20.15
CA VAL A 59 -51.34 28.01 -20.21
C VAL A 59 -50.57 26.98 -21.01
N ASP A 60 -49.80 27.44 -22.00
CA ASP A 60 -48.80 26.60 -22.65
C ASP A 60 -47.56 26.48 -21.75
N TYR A 61 -47.24 25.24 -21.38
CA TYR A 61 -46.10 24.91 -20.54
C TYR A 61 -44.87 24.45 -21.32
N SER A 62 -44.92 24.46 -22.65
CA SER A 62 -43.82 24.07 -23.55
C SER A 62 -42.54 24.89 -23.28
N GLN A 63 -42.66 26.20 -23.08
CA GLN A 63 -41.53 27.10 -22.83
C GLN A 63 -41.07 27.14 -21.36
N LYS A 64 -41.89 26.60 -20.44
CA LYS A 64 -41.53 26.49 -19.02
C LYS A 64 -40.96 25.11 -18.76
N GLU A 65 -39.73 24.85 -19.22
CA GLU A 65 -38.87 23.82 -18.64
C GLU A 65 -38.44 24.21 -17.22
N GLN A 66 -39.41 24.37 -16.34
CA GLN A 66 -39.13 24.58 -14.93
C GLN A 66 -38.59 23.25 -14.40
N LYS A 67 -37.28 23.20 -14.16
CA LYS A 67 -36.62 22.08 -13.47
C LYS A 67 -37.33 21.90 -12.14
N HIS A 68 -38.22 20.91 -12.04
CA HIS A 68 -38.96 20.67 -10.81
C HIS A 68 -37.96 20.46 -9.67
N PRO A 69 -38.14 21.13 -8.53
CA PRO A 69 -37.24 20.95 -7.38
C PRO A 69 -37.19 19.47 -6.96
N ILE A 70 -38.26 18.71 -7.17
CA ILE A 70 -38.33 17.27 -6.91
C ILE A 70 -37.38 16.45 -7.79
N THR A 71 -37.29 16.75 -9.10
CA THR A 71 -36.35 16.03 -9.98
C THR A 71 -34.92 16.32 -9.57
N LYS A 72 -34.60 17.56 -9.19
CA LYS A 72 -33.27 17.91 -8.70
C LYS A 72 -32.97 17.21 -7.36
N ALA A 73 -33.93 17.20 -6.44
CA ALA A 73 -33.78 16.63 -5.11
C ALA A 73 -33.59 15.10 -5.13
N VAL A 74 -34.24 14.39 -6.05
CA VAL A 74 -34.14 12.92 -6.13
C VAL A 74 -33.04 12.47 -7.10
N LEU A 75 -32.97 13.06 -8.29
CA LEU A 75 -32.08 12.58 -9.35
C LEU A 75 -30.60 12.95 -9.10
N ALA A 76 -30.33 14.10 -8.46
CA ALA A 76 -28.95 14.52 -8.22
C ALA A 76 -28.23 13.61 -7.20
N PRO A 77 -28.84 13.24 -6.05
CA PRO A 77 -28.26 12.24 -5.15
C PRO A 77 -28.04 10.88 -5.82
N MET A 78 -29.00 10.37 -6.60
CA MET A 78 -28.83 9.08 -7.29
C MET A 78 -27.64 9.11 -8.26
N LYS A 79 -27.47 10.21 -9.01
CA LYS A 79 -26.30 10.40 -9.89
C LYS A 79 -24.99 10.48 -9.10
N ALA A 80 -24.99 11.08 -7.91
CA ALA A 80 -23.82 11.10 -7.04
C ALA A 80 -23.46 9.69 -6.53
N VAL A 81 -24.46 8.92 -6.10
CA VAL A 81 -24.28 7.51 -5.70
C VAL A 81 -23.73 6.68 -6.85
N LYS A 82 -24.25 6.84 -8.08
CA LYS A 82 -23.68 6.19 -9.27
C LYS A 82 -22.18 6.49 -9.43
N LYS A 83 -21.79 7.76 -9.32
CA LYS A 83 -20.37 8.16 -9.45
C LYS A 83 -19.50 7.49 -8.39
N MET A 84 -19.99 7.42 -7.14
CA MET A 84 -19.30 6.73 -6.05
C MET A 84 -19.15 5.22 -6.32
N LEU A 85 -20.17 4.56 -6.87
CA LEU A 85 -20.08 3.15 -7.25
C LEU A 85 -19.08 2.92 -8.38
N VAL A 86 -19.05 3.83 -9.37
CA VAL A 86 -18.08 3.77 -10.47
C VAL A 86 -16.65 3.96 -9.95
N SER A 87 -16.41 4.88 -9.02
CA SER A 87 -15.09 5.04 -8.40
C SER A 87 -14.72 3.81 -7.55
N MET A 88 -15.68 3.26 -6.81
CA MET A 88 -15.46 2.04 -6.02
C MET A 88 -15.04 0.88 -6.93
N LYS A 89 -15.69 0.69 -8.08
CA LYS A 89 -15.30 -0.32 -9.08
C LYS A 89 -13.84 -0.14 -9.50
N LEU A 90 -13.43 1.09 -9.82
CA LEU A 90 -12.05 1.38 -10.23
C LEU A 90 -11.03 1.03 -9.14
N HIS A 91 -11.33 1.38 -7.89
CA HIS A 91 -10.46 1.03 -6.76
C HIS A 91 -10.39 -0.48 -6.54
N LEU A 92 -11.50 -1.21 -6.69
CA LEU A 92 -11.52 -2.67 -6.59
C LEU A 92 -10.70 -3.32 -7.71
N ASP A 93 -10.84 -2.85 -8.96
CA ASP A 93 -10.02 -3.32 -10.09
C ASP A 93 -8.52 -3.15 -9.76
N ALA A 94 -8.11 -1.94 -9.33
CA ALA A 94 -6.72 -1.69 -8.94
C ALA A 94 -6.24 -2.51 -7.73
N SER A 95 -7.12 -2.81 -6.77
CA SER A 95 -6.81 -3.65 -5.63
C SER A 95 -6.58 -5.12 -6.02
N ILE A 96 -7.30 -5.62 -7.03
CA ILE A 96 -7.08 -6.97 -7.57
C ILE A 96 -5.69 -7.04 -8.20
N ASP A 97 -5.34 -6.06 -9.04
CA ASP A 97 -4.01 -6.02 -9.69
C ASP A 97 -2.87 -5.96 -8.66
N LYS A 98 -3.02 -5.14 -7.62
CA LYS A 98 -2.04 -5.06 -6.52
C LYS A 98 -1.91 -6.39 -5.78
N LEU A 99 -3.01 -7.11 -5.57
CA LEU A 99 -3.00 -8.38 -4.87
C LEU A 99 -2.29 -9.46 -5.69
N ASP A 100 -2.46 -9.46 -7.01
CA ASP A 100 -1.78 -10.38 -7.91
C ASP A 100 -0.27 -10.12 -7.97
N ASN A 101 0.14 -8.85 -8.06
CA ASN A 101 1.55 -8.47 -7.99
C ASN A 101 2.18 -8.84 -6.64
N LEU A 102 1.46 -8.64 -5.54
CA LEU A 102 1.95 -9.02 -4.21
C LEU A 102 2.08 -10.53 -4.06
N ALA A 103 1.13 -11.30 -4.61
CA ALA A 103 1.21 -12.76 -4.61
C ALA A 103 2.40 -13.29 -5.42
N MET A 104 2.80 -12.61 -6.50
CA MET A 104 4.02 -12.91 -7.26
C MET A 104 5.29 -12.57 -6.46
N ASN A 105 5.37 -11.36 -5.87
CA ASN A 105 6.53 -10.94 -5.08
C ASN A 105 6.79 -11.88 -3.89
N VAL A 106 5.73 -12.30 -3.19
CA VAL A 106 5.85 -13.24 -2.06
C VAL A 106 6.37 -14.62 -2.51
N GLN A 107 6.07 -15.06 -3.73
CA GLN A 107 6.63 -16.30 -4.27
C GLN A 107 8.11 -16.15 -4.58
N LEU A 108 8.50 -15.06 -5.26
CA LEU A 108 9.89 -14.77 -5.58
C LEU A 108 10.77 -14.60 -4.33
N ASP A 109 10.28 -13.92 -3.31
CA ASP A 109 11.03 -13.74 -2.06
C ASP A 109 11.26 -15.08 -1.34
N LYS A 110 10.28 -15.99 -1.38
CA LYS A 110 10.46 -17.33 -0.82
C LYS A 110 11.49 -18.14 -1.59
N GLU A 111 11.45 -18.08 -2.91
CA GLU A 111 12.41 -18.77 -3.77
C GLU A 111 13.84 -18.26 -3.52
N LYS A 112 14.03 -16.93 -3.50
CA LYS A 112 15.32 -16.30 -3.12
C LYS A 112 15.78 -16.69 -1.73
N HIS A 113 14.88 -16.76 -0.75
CA HIS A 113 15.25 -17.15 0.61
C HIS A 113 15.73 -18.60 0.65
N ILE A 114 15.07 -19.51 -0.08
CA ILE A 114 15.50 -20.91 -0.19
C ILE A 114 16.86 -20.99 -0.88
N GLU A 115 17.05 -20.29 -2.00
CA GLU A 115 18.32 -20.23 -2.74
C GLU A 115 19.47 -19.75 -1.85
N ASN A 116 19.29 -18.64 -1.12
CA ASN A 116 20.29 -18.13 -0.18
C ASN A 116 20.61 -19.12 0.94
N THR A 117 19.60 -19.82 1.45
CA THR A 117 19.80 -20.82 2.52
C THR A 117 20.55 -22.06 2.00
N MET A 118 20.30 -22.45 0.75
CA MET A 118 21.03 -23.54 0.09
C MET A 118 22.48 -23.14 -0.20
N ASN A 119 22.71 -21.92 -0.71
CA ASN A 119 24.05 -21.39 -0.93
C ASN A 119 24.86 -21.33 0.37
N LEU A 120 24.28 -20.84 1.48
CA LEU A 120 24.91 -20.85 2.80
C LEU A 120 25.29 -22.27 3.27
N LYS A 121 24.38 -23.24 3.08
CA LYS A 121 24.64 -24.65 3.42
C LYS A 121 25.66 -25.33 2.49
N GLN A 122 25.89 -24.81 1.29
CA GLN A 122 26.94 -25.30 0.38
C GLN A 122 28.30 -24.62 0.64
N THR A 123 28.34 -23.39 1.16
CA THR A 123 29.60 -22.72 1.54
C THR A 123 30.23 -23.30 2.82
N GLU A 124 29.43 -23.84 3.76
CA GLU A 124 29.96 -24.53 4.96
C GLU A 124 30.79 -25.80 4.67
N PRO A 125 30.36 -26.76 3.83
CA PRO A 125 31.17 -27.94 3.51
C PRO A 125 32.42 -27.60 2.70
N GLU A 126 32.36 -26.60 1.80
CA GLU A 126 33.52 -26.18 0.99
C GLU A 126 34.62 -25.51 1.84
N ARG A 127 34.25 -24.74 2.88
CA ARG A 127 35.20 -24.24 3.88
C ARG A 127 35.80 -25.34 4.75
N ALA A 128 35.01 -26.34 5.13
CA ALA A 128 35.48 -27.46 5.95
C ALA A 128 36.46 -28.37 5.19
N GLU A 129 36.32 -28.49 3.86
CA GLU A 129 37.29 -29.20 3.02
C GLU A 129 38.58 -28.37 2.80
N ALA A 130 38.47 -27.06 2.56
CA ALA A 130 39.64 -26.18 2.42
C ALA A 130 40.50 -26.11 3.71
N GLU A 131 39.88 -26.06 4.89
CA GLU A 131 40.58 -26.08 6.19
C GLU A 131 41.27 -27.43 6.49
N ARG A 132 40.69 -28.54 6.04
CA ARG A 132 41.30 -29.88 6.15
C ARG A 132 42.50 -30.06 5.23
N VAL A 133 42.48 -29.47 4.03
CA VAL A 133 43.61 -29.51 3.10
C VAL A 133 44.78 -28.67 3.62
N GLU A 134 44.55 -27.54 4.29
CA GLU A 134 45.63 -26.75 4.90
C GLU A 134 46.25 -27.43 6.14
N ALA A 135 45.45 -28.13 6.96
CA ALA A 135 45.96 -28.85 8.14
C ALA A 135 46.81 -30.09 7.80
N GLU A 136 46.61 -30.71 6.63
CA GLU A 136 47.38 -31.87 6.17
C GLU A 136 48.78 -31.50 5.63
N ILE A 137 49.00 -30.23 5.25
CA ILE A 137 50.30 -29.77 4.70
C ILE A 137 51.31 -29.41 5.82
N VAL A 138 50.87 -29.22 7.07
CA VAL A 138 51.71 -28.74 8.20
C VAL A 138 52.10 -29.85 9.18
N ASN A 139 52.39 -31.07 8.70
CA ASN A 139 53.04 -32.10 9.52
C ASN A 139 54.23 -32.73 8.79
N SER A 140 55.30 -31.95 8.63
CA SER A 140 56.65 -32.49 8.48
C SER A 140 57.41 -32.26 9.79
N PRO A 141 57.92 -33.30 10.47
CA PRO A 141 58.59 -33.14 11.76
C PRO A 141 60.00 -32.57 11.54
N MET A 142 60.21 -31.30 11.89
CA MET A 142 61.55 -30.72 12.00
C MET A 142 62.14 -31.04 13.39
N VAL A 143 63.19 -31.86 13.34
CA VAL A 143 64.04 -32.31 14.43
C VAL A 143 64.67 -31.11 15.17
N ALA A 144 64.61 -31.12 16.50
CA ALA A 144 65.16 -30.08 17.37
C ALA A 144 66.68 -30.26 17.59
N GLU A 145 67.46 -29.21 17.35
CA GLU A 145 68.82 -29.05 17.88
C GLU A 145 68.80 -28.04 19.04
N PRO A 146 69.52 -28.29 20.15
CA PRO A 146 69.62 -27.35 21.26
C PRO A 146 70.74 -26.34 20.98
N GLN A 147 70.40 -25.07 20.79
CA GLN A 147 71.40 -23.98 20.81
C GLN A 147 71.35 -23.26 22.16
N GLU A 148 72.48 -23.36 22.87
CA GLU A 148 72.78 -22.73 24.14
C GLU A 148 72.72 -21.21 24.03
N TYR A 149 71.88 -20.57 24.85
CA TYR A 149 71.82 -19.12 24.96
C TYR A 149 72.76 -18.63 26.07
N GLN A 150 73.82 -17.93 25.67
CA GLN A 150 74.67 -17.14 26.57
C GLN A 150 73.94 -15.86 27.00
N TYR A 151 73.86 -15.66 28.32
CA TYR A 151 73.34 -14.46 28.96
C TYR A 151 74.37 -13.33 28.83
N ASN A 152 74.08 -12.32 28.01
CA ASN A 152 74.75 -11.04 28.10
C ASN A 152 73.86 -10.09 28.90
N ALA A 153 74.30 -9.81 30.13
CA ALA A 153 73.85 -8.66 30.88
C ALA A 153 74.25 -7.36 30.15
N ASP A 154 73.61 -6.27 30.54
CA ASP A 154 73.86 -4.88 30.14
C ASP A 154 73.09 -4.38 28.92
N ALA A 155 71.94 -3.75 29.21
CA ALA A 155 71.71 -2.34 28.87
C ALA A 155 70.28 -1.93 29.29
N PHE A 156 70.13 -1.57 30.56
CA PHE A 156 68.98 -0.80 31.05
C PHE A 156 69.48 0.62 31.31
N GLU A 157 69.02 1.60 30.53
CA GLU A 157 69.04 3.07 30.73
C GLU A 157 68.96 3.72 29.34
N ALA A 158 68.25 4.81 29.06
CA ALA A 158 67.43 5.72 29.83
C ALA A 158 66.76 6.71 28.85
N ARG A 159 65.60 7.26 29.26
CA ARG A 159 65.01 8.57 28.86
C ARG A 159 64.61 8.73 27.37
N GLY A 160 63.56 9.46 27.01
CA GLY A 160 62.62 10.31 27.74
C GLY A 160 61.84 11.15 26.71
N ALA A 161 60.61 11.51 27.08
CA ALA A 161 59.79 12.66 26.66
C ALA A 161 59.67 13.02 25.15
N ASP A 162 58.44 12.96 24.63
CA ASP A 162 57.67 14.14 24.15
C ASP A 162 56.35 13.65 23.51
N GLU A 163 55.21 13.99 24.12
CA GLU A 163 54.27 15.06 23.72
C GLU A 163 53.24 14.62 22.65
N VAL A 164 51.98 14.36 23.07
CA VAL A 164 50.85 15.32 23.04
C VAL A 164 50.08 15.30 21.70
N LYS A 165 48.86 14.74 21.73
CA LYS A 165 47.57 15.38 21.31
C LYS A 165 46.43 14.35 21.25
N GLN A 166 45.49 14.47 22.19
CA GLN A 166 44.15 13.92 22.08
C GLN A 166 43.15 15.05 22.41
N GLU A 167 42.64 15.68 21.36
CA GLU A 167 41.43 16.52 21.30
C GLU A 167 40.52 15.81 20.27
N ALA A 168 39.20 15.76 20.31
CA ALA A 168 38.16 16.57 20.94
C ALA A 168 36.91 15.66 21.11
N SER A 169 36.26 15.61 22.28
CA SER A 169 35.10 16.44 22.67
C SER A 169 33.83 16.18 21.85
N HIS A 170 32.78 15.59 22.45
CA HIS A 170 31.34 15.88 22.24
C HIS A 170 30.53 15.04 23.25
N LYS A 171 30.25 15.53 24.46
CA LYS A 171 29.20 16.49 24.90
C LYS A 171 27.80 15.86 25.02
N GLU A 172 27.39 15.89 26.28
CA GLU A 172 26.22 15.35 26.98
C GLU A 172 24.87 15.99 26.58
N VAL A 173 23.85 15.14 26.59
CA VAL A 173 22.45 15.32 27.01
C VAL A 173 21.98 16.74 27.37
N SER A 174 20.87 17.18 26.75
CA SER A 174 19.93 18.10 27.42
C SER A 174 18.52 18.12 26.80
N LYS A 175 17.58 17.60 27.60
CA LYS A 175 16.23 18.13 27.90
C LYS A 175 15.28 18.52 26.77
N VAL A 176 14.29 17.64 26.61
CA VAL A 176 12.90 17.93 26.22
C VAL A 176 12.27 18.92 27.21
N ARG A 177 11.59 19.95 26.70
CA ARG A 177 10.61 20.76 27.42
C ARG A 177 9.44 21.10 26.48
N GLU A 178 8.25 20.78 26.96
CA GLU A 178 6.93 21.12 26.45
C GLU A 178 6.59 22.62 26.62
N ASP A 179 5.48 23.00 25.99
CA ASP A 179 4.65 24.20 26.16
C ASP A 179 5.08 25.53 25.51
N LYS A 180 4.33 25.97 24.49
CA LYS A 180 3.14 26.82 24.71
C LYS A 180 2.36 27.10 23.42
N ALA A 181 1.05 27.10 23.58
CA ALA A 181 0.06 27.64 22.65
C ALA A 181 0.32 29.12 22.29
N ARG A 182 0.04 29.47 21.03
CA ARG A 182 -0.60 30.73 20.64
C ARG A 182 -1.25 30.60 19.26
#